data_AF-A0A964F366-F1
#
_entry.id   AF-A0A964F366-F1
#
_cell.length_a   1.000
_cell.length_b   1.000
_cell.length_c   1.000
_cell.angle_alpha   90.00
_cell.angle_beta   90.00
_cell.angle_gamma   90.00
#
_symmetry.space_group_name_H-M   'P 1'
#
loop_
_entity.id
_entity.type
_entity.pdbx_description
1 polymer ?
#
loop_
_entity_poly.entity_id
_entity_poly.type
_entity_poly.pdbx_seq_one_letter_code
_entity_poly.pdbx_strand_id
1 'polypeptide(L)'
;MDKYTLLLILNLPIALMGLLAVLEQYHKKRIGKISLILKTMFWLSVIIGLLFSDTLYEYLVANSLTDSTPLSIMDVVLITGLNVSLVMHSSQFIKLDNLERQINELHEILSIKLSKK
;
A
#
# COMPACT_ATOMS: atom_id res chain seq x y z
N MET A 1 23.71 11.03 -6.57
CA MET A 1 22.63 10.35 -5.80
C MET A 1 22.45 8.99 -6.42
N ASP A 2 22.54 7.95 -5.61
CA ASP A 2 22.40 6.60 -6.13
C ASP A 2 20.94 6.31 -6.49
N LYS A 3 20.73 5.53 -7.56
CA LYS A 3 19.38 5.23 -8.04
C LYS A 3 18.60 4.40 -7.02
N TYR A 4 19.31 3.57 -6.25
CA TYR A 4 18.78 2.80 -5.12
C TYR A 4 18.36 3.71 -3.96
N THR A 5 19.11 4.79 -3.68
CA THR A 5 18.70 5.80 -2.70
C THR A 5 17.43 6.52 -3.13
N LEU A 6 17.31 6.83 -4.43
CA LEU A 6 16.11 7.48 -4.98
C LEU A 6 14.89 6.56 -4.92
N LEU A 7 15.06 5.27 -5.25
CA LEU A 7 14.05 4.23 -5.05
C LEU A 7 13.57 4.22 -3.60
N LEU A 8 14.50 4.19 -2.64
CA LEU A 8 14.18 4.12 -1.22
C LEU A 8 13.44 5.37 -0.74
N ILE A 9 13.96 6.57 -1.00
CA ILE A 9 13.33 7.83 -0.56
C ILE A 9 11.92 7.98 -1.12
N LEU A 10 11.69 7.56 -2.38
CA LEU A 10 10.40 7.71 -3.03
C LEU A 10 9.40 6.66 -2.55
N ASN A 11 9.83 5.42 -2.35
CA ASN A 11 8.94 4.29 -2.06
C ASN A 11 8.72 4.05 -0.57
N LEU A 12 9.68 4.37 0.30
CA LEU A 12 9.56 4.18 1.74
C LEU A 12 8.35 4.91 2.35
N PRO A 13 8.09 6.21 2.10
CA PRO A 13 6.89 6.87 2.64
C PRO A 13 5.60 6.23 2.14
N ILE A 14 5.57 5.77 0.88
CA ILE A 14 4.39 5.10 0.29
C ILE A 14 4.14 3.76 0.98
N ALA A 15 5.19 2.96 1.20
CA ALA A 15 5.08 1.69 1.89
C ALA A 15 4.63 1.86 3.35
N LEU A 16 5.13 2.89 4.03
CA LEU A 16 4.67 3.25 5.38
C LEU A 16 3.20 3.67 5.39
N MET A 17 2.74 4.46 4.40
CA MET A 17 1.32 4.78 4.26
C MET A 17 0.47 3.53 4.07
N GLY A 18 0.93 2.58 3.27
CA GLY A 18 0.27 1.28 3.08
C GLY A 18 0.12 0.52 4.39
N LEU A 19 1.17 0.47 5.20
CA LEU A 19 1.17 -0.19 6.52
C LEU A 19 0.21 0.51 7.51
N LEU A 20 0.25 1.84 7.56
CA LEU A 20 -0.69 2.64 8.37
C LEU A 20 -2.15 2.42 7.95
N ALA A 21 -2.42 2.35 6.65
CA ALA A 21 -3.77 2.10 6.13
C ALA A 21 -4.31 0.73 6.56
N VAL A 22 -3.45 -0.30 6.65
CA VAL A 22 -3.84 -1.63 7.14
C VAL A 22 -4.18 -1.59 8.63
N LEU A 23 -3.37 -0.89 9.43
CA LEU A 23 -3.64 -0.71 10.86
C LEU A 23 -4.95 0.05 11.09
N GLU A 24 -5.20 1.11 10.31
CA GLU A 24 -6.44 1.87 10.37
C GLU A 24 -7.66 1.01 10.00
N GLN A 25 -7.56 0.20 8.94
CA GLN A 25 -8.62 -0.74 8.54
C GLN A 25 -8.93 -1.75 9.65
N TYR A 26 -7.90 -2.28 10.32
CA TYR A 26 -8.07 -3.21 11.43
C TYR A 26 -8.70 -2.53 12.65
N HIS A 27 -8.24 -1.32 13.00
CA HIS A 27 -8.80 -0.53 14.08
C HIS A 27 -10.29 -0.23 13.85
N LYS A 28 -10.66 0.07 12.60
CA LYS A 28 -12.06 0.26 12.17
C LYS A 28 -12.85 -1.04 12.04
N LYS A 29 -12.30 -2.19 12.43
CA LYS A 29 -12.88 -3.54 12.31
C LYS A 29 -13.33 -3.94 10.90
N ARG A 30 -12.74 -3.31 9.87
CA ARG A 30 -13.06 -3.58 8.45
C ARG A 30 -12.35 -4.82 7.92
N ILE A 31 -11.28 -5.24 8.58
CA ILE A 31 -10.52 -6.44 8.23
C ILE A 31 -10.34 -7.35 9.46
N GLY A 32 -10.37 -8.66 9.25
CA GLY A 32 -10.12 -9.65 10.29
C GLY A 32 -8.64 -9.80 10.65
N LYS A 33 -8.35 -10.52 11.75
CA LYS A 33 -6.98 -10.75 12.25
C LYS A 33 -6.06 -11.41 11.22
N ILE A 34 -6.55 -12.38 10.46
CA ILE A 34 -5.77 -13.07 9.42
C ILE A 34 -5.38 -12.10 8.30
N SER A 35 -6.34 -11.28 7.86
CA SER A 35 -6.09 -10.28 6.82
C SER A 35 -5.11 -9.20 7.27
N LEU A 36 -5.18 -8.77 8.54
CA LEU A 36 -4.17 -7.89 9.15
C LEU A 36 -2.77 -8.50 9.03
N ILE A 37 -2.58 -9.76 9.47
CA ILE A 37 -1.27 -10.41 9.46
C ILE A 37 -0.72 -10.48 8.03
N LEU A 38 -1.53 -10.96 7.07
CA LEU A 38 -1.11 -11.10 5.67
C LEU A 38 -0.77 -9.75 5.03
N LYS A 39 -1.61 -8.73 5.21
CA LYS A 39 -1.37 -7.39 4.64
C LYS A 39 -0.17 -6.70 5.29
N THR A 40 0.03 -6.88 6.60
CA THR A 40 1.21 -6.35 7.31
C THR A 40 2.48 -7.07 6.86
N MET A 41 2.46 -8.40 6.73
CA MET A 41 3.60 -9.16 6.20
C MET A 41 3.95 -8.76 4.77
N PHE A 42 2.94 -8.50 3.93
CA PHE A 42 3.14 -7.98 2.58
C PHE A 42 3.88 -6.64 2.59
N TRP A 43 3.39 -5.64 3.34
CA TRP A 43 4.06 -4.33 3.40
C TRP A 43 5.44 -4.38 4.05
N LEU A 44 5.64 -5.23 5.06
CA LEU A 44 6.96 -5.48 5.64
C LEU A 44 7.92 -6.08 4.61
N SER A 45 7.47 -7.04 3.81
CA SER A 45 8.28 -7.62 2.73
C SER A 45 8.70 -6.56 1.70
N VAL A 46 7.80 -5.64 1.33
CA VAL A 46 8.12 -4.52 0.44
C VAL A 46 9.18 -3.60 1.05
N ILE A 47 9.04 -3.23 2.32
CA ILE A 47 10.01 -2.36 3.01
C ILE A 47 11.39 -3.02 3.11
N ILE A 48 11.44 -4.30 3.50
CA ILE A 48 12.68 -5.08 3.56
C ILE A 48 13.30 -5.15 2.16
N GLY A 49 12.51 -5.46 1.13
CA GLY A 49 12.98 -5.51 -0.25
C GLY A 49 13.60 -4.18 -0.71
N LEU A 50 13.00 -3.04 -0.34
CA LEU A 50 13.52 -1.71 -0.66
C LEU A 50 14.85 -1.44 0.05
N LEU A 51 14.93 -1.74 1.35
CA LEU A 51 16.12 -1.50 2.18
C LEU A 51 17.32 -2.32 1.73
N PHE A 52 17.09 -3.57 1.35
CA PHE A 52 18.16 -4.50 0.94
C PHE A 52 18.39 -4.54 -0.57
N SER A 53 17.67 -3.76 -1.38
CA SER A 53 17.77 -3.83 -2.85
C SER A 53 19.19 -3.61 -3.38
N ASP A 54 19.92 -2.67 -2.76
CA ASP A 54 21.29 -2.32 -3.14
C ASP A 54 22.28 -3.45 -2.76
N THR A 55 22.26 -3.87 -1.49
CA THR A 55 23.10 -4.97 -0.98
C THR A 55 22.84 -6.28 -1.70
N LEU A 56 21.57 -6.58 -2.04
CA LEU A 56 21.24 -7.76 -2.81
C LEU A 56 21.85 -7.69 -4.21
N TYR A 57 21.73 -6.56 -4.90
CA TYR A 57 22.32 -6.39 -6.22
C TYR A 57 23.84 -6.56 -6.19
N GLU A 58 24.53 -5.89 -5.26
CA GLU A 58 25.97 -6.03 -5.09
C GLU A 58 26.37 -7.49 -4.81
N TYR A 59 25.63 -8.20 -3.96
CA TYR A 59 25.87 -9.61 -3.67
C TYR A 59 25.68 -10.51 -4.91
N LEU A 60 24.65 -10.25 -5.72
CA LEU A 60 24.36 -10.99 -6.94
C LEU A 60 25.46 -10.77 -8.00
N VAL A 61 25.94 -9.54 -8.16
CA VAL A 61 27.03 -9.20 -9.09
C VAL A 61 28.35 -9.78 -8.60
N ALA A 62 28.66 -9.68 -7.30
CA ALA A 62 29.91 -10.19 -6.71
C ALA A 62 30.06 -11.72 -6.86
N ASN A 63 28.96 -12.46 -6.89
CA ASN A 63 28.95 -13.91 -7.11
C ASN A 63 28.79 -14.31 -8.59
N SER A 64 28.84 -13.36 -9.52
CA SER A 64 28.58 -13.58 -10.96
C SER A 64 27.25 -14.29 -11.23
N LEU A 65 26.26 -14.08 -10.36
CA LEU A 65 24.93 -14.68 -10.47
C LEU A 65 24.01 -13.83 -11.36
N THR A 66 24.44 -12.64 -11.78
CA THR A 66 23.69 -11.77 -12.68
C THR A 66 24.60 -10.91 -13.54
N ASP A 67 24.25 -10.82 -14.83
CA ASP A 67 24.82 -9.86 -15.80
C ASP A 67 23.86 -8.67 -16.04
N SER A 68 22.85 -8.51 -15.18
CA SER A 68 21.84 -7.48 -15.35
C SER A 68 22.39 -6.08 -15.14
N THR A 69 22.01 -5.17 -16.03
CA THR A 69 22.39 -3.76 -15.96
C THR A 69 21.92 -3.16 -14.63
N PRO A 70 22.70 -2.24 -14.04
CA PRO A 70 22.31 -1.58 -12.79
C PRO A 70 20.98 -0.84 -12.97
N LEU A 71 20.23 -0.74 -11.88
CA LEU A 71 18.83 -0.29 -11.85
C LEU A 71 18.56 0.88 -12.82
N SER A 72 17.53 0.78 -13.66
CA SER A 72 17.14 1.88 -14.54
C SER A 72 16.26 2.88 -13.79
N ILE A 73 16.33 4.16 -14.19
CA ILE A 73 15.42 5.19 -13.67
C ILE A 73 13.96 4.84 -14.02
N MET A 74 13.75 4.21 -15.18
CA MET A 74 12.42 3.74 -15.58
C MET A 74 11.88 2.69 -14.60
N ASP A 75 12.71 1.76 -14.14
CA ASP A 75 12.30 0.72 -13.18
C ASP A 75 11.89 1.34 -11.85
N VAL A 76 12.63 2.35 -11.39
CA VAL A 76 12.30 3.12 -10.18
C VAL A 76 10.92 3.77 -10.31
N VAL A 77 10.61 4.38 -11.46
CA VAL A 77 9.30 5.01 -11.71
C VAL A 77 8.18 3.96 -11.74
N LEU A 78 8.41 2.81 -12.38
CA LEU A 78 7.40 1.73 -12.45
C LEU A 78 7.10 1.12 -11.08
N ILE A 79 8.13 0.82 -10.28
CA ILE A 79 7.96 0.30 -8.92
C ILE A 79 7.21 1.29 -8.05
N THR A 80 7.54 2.58 -8.19
CA THR A 80 6.83 3.65 -7.48
C THR A 80 5.37 3.73 -7.91
N GLY A 81 5.08 3.70 -9.21
CA GLY A 81 3.72 3.69 -9.73
C GLY A 81 2.89 2.51 -9.22
N LEU A 82 3.50 1.32 -9.15
CA LEU A 82 2.86 0.13 -8.58
C LEU A 82 2.55 0.30 -7.10
N ASN A 83 3.51 0.78 -6.31
CA ASN A 83 3.29 1.03 -4.88
C ASN A 83 2.18 2.06 -4.64
N VAL A 84 2.16 3.16 -5.40
CA VAL A 84 1.08 4.16 -5.33
C VAL A 84 -0.28 3.54 -5.66
N SER A 85 -0.36 2.74 -6.74
CA SER A 85 -1.59 2.08 -7.15
C SER A 85 -2.14 1.14 -6.06
N LEU A 86 -1.27 0.36 -5.42
CA LEU A 86 -1.60 -0.49 -4.29
C LEU A 86 -2.16 0.29 -3.11
N VAL A 87 -1.52 1.40 -2.73
CA VAL A 87 -2.03 2.27 -1.65
C VAL A 87 -3.36 2.90 -2.05
N MET A 88 -3.50 3.38 -3.28
CA MET A 88 -4.75 3.95 -3.78
C MET A 88 -5.89 2.95 -3.70
N HIS A 89 -5.67 1.70 -4.10
CA HIS A 89 -6.68 0.66 -3.99
C HIS A 89 -7.14 0.46 -2.54
N SER A 90 -6.20 0.44 -1.59
CA SER A 90 -6.54 0.35 -0.15
C SER A 90 -7.38 1.53 0.35
N SER A 91 -7.14 2.74 -0.18
CA SER A 91 -7.85 3.96 0.21
C SER A 91 -9.26 4.08 -0.40
N GLN A 92 -9.50 3.45 -1.55
CA GLN A 92 -10.80 3.45 -2.23
C GLN A 92 -11.86 2.71 -1.40
N PHE A 93 -11.50 1.58 -0.79
CA PHE A 93 -12.38 0.88 0.14
C PHE A 93 -12.79 1.74 1.33
N ILE A 94 -11.91 2.64 1.79
CA ILE A 94 -12.23 3.50 2.93
C ILE A 94 -13.37 4.46 2.59
N LYS A 95 -13.33 5.03 1.38
CA LYS A 95 -14.34 5.96 0.88
C LYS A 95 -15.67 5.26 0.61
N LEU A 96 -15.65 4.04 0.08
CA LEU A 96 -16.86 3.25 -0.19
C LEU A 96 -17.67 2.98 1.08
N ASP A 97 -17.04 2.50 2.15
CA ASP A 97 -17.75 2.25 3.43
C ASP A 97 -18.38 3.53 4.00
N ASN A 98 -17.70 4.67 3.87
CA ASN A 98 -18.22 5.95 4.36
C ASN A 98 -19.40 6.43 3.52
N LEU A 99 -19.40 6.16 2.21
CA LEU A 99 -20.52 6.45 1.32
C LEU A 99 -21.69 5.53 1.63
N GLU A 100 -21.45 4.23 1.83
CA GLU A 100 -22.48 3.26 2.18
C GLU A 100 -23.15 3.62 3.51
N ARG A 101 -22.38 4.04 4.52
CA ARG A 101 -22.94 4.50 5.80
C ARG A 101 -23.81 5.76 5.64
N GLN A 102 -23.34 6.75 4.87
CA GLN A 102 -24.11 7.97 4.59
C GLN A 102 -25.40 7.67 3.82
N ILE A 103 -25.36 6.74 2.87
CA ILE A 103 -26.55 6.31 2.12
C ILE A 103 -27.56 5.64 3.06
N ASN A 104 -27.11 4.76 3.95
CA ASN A 104 -27.99 4.09 4.90
C ASN A 104 -28.65 5.07 5.87
N GLU A 105 -27.89 6.04 6.40
CA GLU A 105 -28.42 7.12 7.25
C GLU A 105 -29.46 7.97 6.50
N LEU A 106 -29.20 8.34 5.24
CA LEU A 106 -30.15 9.08 4.41
C LEU A 106 -31.43 8.28 4.15
N HIS A 107 -31.30 6.98 3.89
CA HIS A 107 -32.43 6.09 3.65
C HIS A 107 -33.32 5.96 4.88
N GLU A 108 -32.72 5.86 6.06
CA GLU A 108 -33.43 5.86 7.35
C GLU A 108 -34.19 7.17 7.58
N ILE A 109 -33.56 8.32 7.33
CA ILE A 109 -34.21 9.63 7.48
C ILE A 109 -35.41 9.76 6.52
N LEU A 110 -35.27 9.27 5.28
CA LEU A 110 -36.33 9.28 4.28
C LEU A 110 -37.50 8.36 4.68
N SER A 111 -37.22 7.14 5.16
CA SER A 111 -38.27 6.21 5.58
C SER A 111 -39.08 6.76 6.75
N ILE A 112 -38.42 7.40 7.73
CA ILE A 112 -39.09 8.06 8.86
C ILE A 112 -39.95 9.23 8.39
N LYS A 113 -39.47 10.05 7.44
CA LYS A 113 -40.25 11.16 6.88
C LYS A 113 -41.47 10.69 6.09
N LEU A 114 -41.32 9.62 5.30
CA LEU A 114 -42.41 9.03 4.51
C LEU A 114 -43.43 8.32 5.41
N SER A 115 -42.99 7.66 6.48
CA SER A 115 -43.88 6.96 7.43
C SER A 115 -44.67 7.91 8.34
N LYS A 116 -44.20 9.15 8.55
CA LYS A 116 -44.90 10.17 9.33
C LYS A 116 -45.98 10.93 8.54
N LYS A 117 -46.10 10.68 7.24
CA LYS A 117 -47.04 11.36 6.34
C LYS A 117 -48.22 10.44 6.02
#